data_AF-A0A9P9TJL0-F1
#
_entry.id   AF-A0A9P9TJL0-F1
#
_cell.length_a   1.000
_cell.length_b   1.000
_cell.length_c   1.000
_cell.angle_alpha   90.00
_cell.angle_beta   90.00
_cell.angle_gamma   90.00
#
_symmetry.space_group_name_H-M   'P 1'
#
loop_
_entity.id
_entity.type
_entity.pdbx_description
1 polymer ?
#
loop_
_entity_poly.entity_id
_entity_poly.type
_entity_poly.pdbx_seq_one_letter_code
_entity_poly.pdbx_strand_id
1 'polypeptide(L)'
;MKYSTIIQALLVALFSNIVYASVIDTRSLTARDDQSPNTEDLIAYQLPDGRRRIDFYDNGALEGYAIETDDGATFYDIDGSEVSLEDLNDDSDLAKRQSKWRLAIKFAKLIAKWGKKAWDYIYCVGASSMWRCADDYLQCAQSGTPPWACIEGIICVGVAARRC
;
A
#
# COMPACT_ATOMS: atom_id res chain seq x y z
N MET A 1 -59.76 -2.07 -12.81
CA MET A 1 -58.50 -2.85 -12.81
C MET A 1 -57.47 -2.44 -13.89
N LYS A 2 -57.69 -1.41 -14.73
CA LYS A 2 -56.68 -0.93 -15.70
C LYS A 2 -55.81 0.25 -15.20
N TYR A 3 -56.29 1.04 -14.25
CA TYR A 3 -55.53 2.20 -13.73
C TYR A 3 -54.55 1.85 -12.60
N SER A 4 -54.82 0.77 -11.85
CA SER A 4 -53.95 0.33 -10.74
C SER A 4 -52.58 -0.17 -11.22
N THR A 5 -52.54 -0.82 -12.38
CA THR A 5 -51.30 -1.32 -12.99
C THR A 5 -50.45 -0.19 -13.58
N ILE A 6 -51.09 0.86 -14.10
CA ILE A 6 -50.40 2.05 -14.62
C ILE A 6 -49.72 2.82 -13.49
N ILE A 7 -50.40 2.97 -12.34
CA ILE A 7 -49.87 3.68 -11.17
C ILE A 7 -48.69 2.90 -10.54
N GLN A 8 -48.76 1.56 -10.48
CA GLN A 8 -47.65 0.74 -10.01
C GLN A 8 -46.41 0.82 -10.92
N ALA A 9 -46.61 0.82 -12.25
CA ALA A 9 -45.50 0.98 -13.19
C ALA A 9 -44.83 2.37 -13.07
N LEU A 10 -45.61 3.41 -12.80
CA LEU A 10 -45.10 4.78 -12.63
C LEU A 10 -44.28 4.94 -11.33
N LEU A 11 -44.69 4.29 -10.24
CA LEU A 11 -43.95 4.31 -8.98
C LEU A 11 -42.59 3.60 -9.11
N VAL A 12 -42.53 2.43 -9.77
CA VAL A 12 -41.27 1.70 -9.97
C VAL A 12 -40.27 2.50 -10.83
N ALA A 13 -40.76 3.23 -11.84
CA ALA A 13 -39.93 4.11 -12.67
C ALA A 13 -39.44 5.39 -11.95
N LEU A 14 -40.17 5.85 -10.92
CA LEU A 14 -39.78 6.99 -10.09
C LEU A 14 -38.69 6.65 -9.07
N PHE A 15 -38.60 5.39 -8.63
CA PHE A 15 -37.60 4.95 -7.63
C PHE A 15 -36.34 4.30 -8.23
N SER A 16 -36.26 4.09 -9.55
CA SER A 16 -35.08 3.49 -10.19
C SER A 16 -33.87 4.43 -10.32
N ASN A 17 -33.97 5.68 -9.86
CA ASN A 17 -32.86 6.65 -9.85
C ASN A 17 -32.43 7.04 -8.42
N ILE A 18 -32.45 6.11 -7.47
CA ILE A 18 -31.65 6.29 -6.25
C ILE A 18 -30.20 5.94 -6.62
N VAL A 19 -29.52 6.95 -7.16
CA VAL A 19 -28.08 6.97 -7.34
C VAL A 19 -27.44 6.64 -6.00
N TYR A 20 -26.61 5.60 -5.99
CA TYR A 20 -25.66 5.35 -4.92
C TYR A 20 -24.79 6.60 -4.76
N ALA A 21 -25.14 7.48 -3.82
CA ALA A 21 -24.17 8.39 -3.25
C ALA A 21 -23.29 7.57 -2.31
N SER A 22 -22.27 6.90 -2.86
CA SER A 22 -21.13 6.54 -2.03
C SER A 22 -20.56 7.85 -1.52
N VAL A 23 -20.64 8.05 -0.20
CA VAL A 23 -19.92 9.13 0.47
C VAL A 23 -18.44 8.81 0.28
N ILE A 24 -17.86 9.35 -0.79
CA ILE A 24 -16.42 9.54 -0.86
C ILE A 24 -16.14 10.58 0.21
N ASP A 25 -15.66 10.13 1.37
CA ASP A 25 -15.16 11.04 2.40
C ASP A 25 -13.99 11.82 1.79
N THR A 26 -14.26 13.06 1.38
CA THR A 26 -13.28 13.95 0.76
C THR A 26 -12.14 14.31 1.71
N ARG A 27 -12.23 13.98 3.02
CA ARG A 27 -11.08 14.13 3.93
C ARG A 27 -9.99 13.11 3.67
N SER A 28 -10.29 11.98 3.04
CA SER A 28 -9.31 10.95 2.68
C SER A 28 -8.43 11.33 1.48
N LEU A 29 -8.83 12.34 0.69
CA LEU A 29 -8.16 12.68 -0.59
C LEU A 29 -7.29 13.95 -0.52
N THR A 30 -7.23 14.62 0.63
CA THR A 30 -6.53 15.91 0.79
C THR A 30 -5.13 15.86 1.39
N ALA A 31 -4.51 14.68 1.47
CA ALA A 31 -3.06 14.58 1.53
C ALA A 31 -2.55 14.07 0.17
N ARG A 32 -2.86 14.81 -0.90
CA ARG A 32 -2.13 14.67 -2.15
C ARG A 32 -0.69 15.04 -1.84
N ASP A 33 0.16 14.02 -1.89
CA ASP A 33 1.61 14.07 -1.83
C ASP A 33 2.09 14.95 -3.02
N ASP A 34 2.13 16.25 -2.79
CA ASP A 34 2.70 17.21 -3.73
C ASP A 34 4.23 17.04 -3.73
N GLN A 35 4.78 16.64 -4.89
CA GLN A 35 6.21 16.56 -5.27
C GLN A 35 6.88 15.17 -5.30
N SER A 36 6.59 14.35 -6.32
CA SER A 36 7.64 13.59 -7.04
C SER A 36 7.12 12.85 -8.29
N PRO A 37 7.94 12.62 -9.32
CA PRO A 37 7.47 12.07 -10.60
C PRO A 37 7.07 10.58 -10.60
N ASN A 38 7.29 9.82 -9.52
CA ASN A 38 7.13 8.35 -9.51
C ASN A 38 6.36 7.83 -8.27
N THR A 39 5.46 8.61 -7.68
CA THR A 39 4.62 8.16 -6.55
C THR A 39 3.46 7.25 -6.97
N GLU A 40 3.26 7.01 -8.27
CA GLU A 40 2.22 6.11 -8.81
C GLU A 40 2.49 4.63 -8.52
N ASP A 41 3.73 4.28 -8.15
CA ASP A 41 4.15 2.88 -7.98
C ASP A 41 3.70 2.27 -6.63
N LEU A 42 3.17 3.06 -5.69
CA LEU A 42 2.62 2.54 -4.42
C LEU A 42 1.35 3.25 -4.00
N ILE A 43 0.36 2.46 -3.58
CA ILE A 43 -0.89 2.96 -3.01
C ILE A 43 -1.14 2.27 -1.67
N ALA A 44 -1.17 3.05 -0.58
CA ALA A 44 -1.43 2.56 0.77
C ALA A 44 -2.82 2.98 1.26
N TYR A 45 -3.59 2.04 1.81
CA TYR A 45 -4.96 2.27 2.30
C TYR A 45 -5.36 1.25 3.36
N GLN A 46 -6.53 1.46 3.96
CA GLN A 46 -7.12 0.54 4.93
C GLN A 46 -8.23 -0.30 4.28
N LEU A 47 -8.23 -1.59 4.56
CA LEU A 47 -9.25 -2.55 4.14
C LEU A 47 -10.51 -2.44 5.05
N PRO A 48 -11.67 -2.96 4.61
CA PRO A 48 -12.90 -2.94 5.41
C PRO A 48 -12.79 -3.67 6.75
N ASP A 49 -11.86 -4.62 6.88
CA ASP A 49 -11.57 -5.34 8.13
C ASP A 49 -10.63 -4.57 9.08
N GLY A 50 -10.24 -3.35 8.71
CA GLY A 50 -9.35 -2.48 9.48
C GLY A 50 -7.85 -2.71 9.26
N ARG A 51 -7.47 -3.80 8.56
CA ARG A 51 -6.07 -4.06 8.22
C ARG A 51 -5.60 -3.11 7.15
N ARG A 52 -4.33 -2.74 7.20
CA ARG A 52 -3.73 -1.87 6.19
C ARG A 52 -3.20 -2.69 5.02
N ARG A 53 -3.27 -2.12 3.82
CA ARG A 53 -2.83 -2.72 2.56
C ARG A 53 -2.02 -1.75 1.71
N ILE A 54 -0.88 -2.22 1.19
CA ILE A 54 -0.06 -1.50 0.21
C ILE A 54 -0.14 -2.26 -1.10
N ASP A 55 -0.58 -1.60 -2.16
CA ASP A 55 -0.52 -2.08 -3.53
C ASP A 55 0.77 -1.57 -4.19
N PHE A 56 1.47 -2.47 -4.89
CA PHE A 56 2.70 -2.17 -5.63
C PHE A 56 2.40 -2.21 -7.12
N TYR A 57 2.71 -1.11 -7.80
CA TYR A 57 2.54 -0.94 -9.24
C TYR A 57 3.90 -0.81 -9.92
N ASP A 58 3.98 -1.27 -11.16
CA ASP A 58 5.08 -1.00 -12.09
C ASP A 58 4.48 -0.53 -13.41
N ASN A 59 4.81 0.70 -13.83
CA ASN A 59 4.25 1.33 -15.03
C ASN A 59 2.70 1.28 -15.10
N GLY A 60 2.04 1.47 -13.95
CA GLY A 60 0.58 1.46 -13.84
C GLY A 60 -0.08 0.07 -13.82
N ALA A 61 0.68 -1.02 -13.96
CA ALA A 61 0.19 -2.38 -13.76
C ALA A 61 0.38 -2.78 -12.29
N LEU A 62 -0.67 -3.32 -11.65
CA LEU A 62 -0.53 -3.92 -10.32
C LEU A 62 0.38 -5.14 -10.45
N GLU A 63 1.46 -5.18 -9.67
CA GLU A 63 2.41 -6.30 -9.65
C GLU A 63 2.29 -7.15 -8.38
N GLY A 64 1.66 -6.61 -7.35
CA GLY A 64 1.38 -7.33 -6.12
C GLY A 64 0.92 -6.42 -5.00
N TYR A 65 0.74 -6.99 -3.82
CA TYR A 65 0.29 -6.24 -2.66
C TYR A 65 0.78 -6.85 -1.35
N ALA A 66 0.80 -6.04 -0.29
CA ALA A 66 1.09 -6.48 1.07
C ALA A 66 -0.11 -6.17 1.96
N ILE A 67 -0.51 -7.13 2.79
CA ILE A 67 -1.57 -6.98 3.78
C ILE A 67 -0.97 -7.09 5.18
N GLU A 68 -1.37 -6.18 6.07
CA GLU A 68 -1.00 -6.19 7.47
C GLU A 68 -1.31 -7.51 8.16
N THR A 69 -0.38 -7.94 9.01
CA THR A 69 -0.55 -9.05 9.94
C THR A 69 -0.08 -8.63 11.33
N ASP A 70 -0.28 -9.50 12.33
CA ASP A 70 0.18 -9.24 13.69
C ASP A 70 1.71 -9.10 13.78
N ASP A 71 2.42 -9.80 12.89
CA ASP A 71 3.89 -9.80 12.83
C ASP A 71 4.47 -8.77 11.87
N GLY A 72 3.66 -8.03 11.11
CA GLY A 72 4.14 -7.14 10.06
C GLY A 72 3.19 -7.07 8.89
N ALA A 73 3.58 -7.75 7.81
CA ALA A 73 2.75 -7.90 6.64
C ALA A 73 3.12 -9.18 5.87
N THR A 74 2.11 -9.74 5.22
CA THR A 74 2.25 -10.81 4.24
C THR A 74 2.17 -10.23 2.84
N PHE A 75 3.04 -10.69 1.95
CA PHE A 75 3.12 -10.22 0.56
C PHE A 75 2.44 -11.24 -0.35
N TYR A 76 1.72 -10.75 -1.36
CA TYR A 76 0.95 -11.56 -2.30
C TYR A 76 1.19 -11.10 -3.72
N ASP A 77 1.29 -12.06 -4.64
CA ASP A 77 1.29 -11.76 -6.06
C ASP A 77 -0.09 -11.34 -6.59
N ILE A 78 -0.14 -10.97 -7.87
CA ILE A 78 -1.38 -10.54 -8.55
C ILE A 78 -2.46 -11.62 -8.57
N ASP A 79 -2.05 -12.89 -8.48
CA ASP A 79 -2.95 -14.05 -8.47
C ASP A 79 -3.44 -14.37 -7.05
N GLY A 80 -2.93 -13.64 -6.04
CA GLY A 80 -3.26 -13.80 -4.63
C GLY A 80 -2.46 -14.90 -3.94
N SER A 81 -1.39 -15.40 -4.57
CA SER A 81 -0.49 -16.36 -3.96
C SER A 81 0.48 -15.65 -3.02
N GLU A 82 0.65 -16.20 -1.81
CA GLU A 82 1.62 -15.67 -0.86
C GLU A 82 3.05 -15.79 -1.40
N VAL A 83 3.79 -14.70 -1.32
CA VAL A 83 5.19 -14.61 -1.73
C VAL A 83 6.05 -14.84 -0.49
N SER A 84 6.73 -15.99 -0.46
CA SER A 84 7.76 -16.28 0.54
C SER A 84 8.89 -15.26 0.43
N LEU A 85 9.22 -14.63 1.56
CA LEU A 85 10.34 -13.67 1.65
C LEU A 85 11.70 -14.36 1.74
N GLU A 86 11.72 -15.65 2.09
CA GLU A 86 12.94 -16.47 2.15
C GLU A 86 13.48 -16.75 0.74
N ASP A 87 12.57 -16.93 -0.22
CA ASP A 87 12.86 -17.14 -1.64
C ASP A 87 13.48 -15.89 -2.30
N LEU A 88 13.43 -14.73 -1.63
CA LEU A 88 13.96 -13.45 -2.11
C LEU A 88 15.42 -13.23 -1.70
N ASN A 89 16.07 -14.20 -1.05
CA ASN A 89 17.49 -14.15 -0.67
C ASN A 89 18.42 -14.88 -1.65
N ASP A 90 17.91 -15.72 -2.56
CA ASP A 90 18.72 -16.40 -3.58
C ASP A 90 18.82 -15.53 -4.84
N ASP A 91 19.99 -14.91 -5.04
CA ASP A 91 20.29 -13.98 -6.14
C ASP A 91 20.05 -14.56 -7.55
N SER A 92 19.91 -15.88 -7.68
CA SER A 92 19.74 -16.60 -8.95
C SER A 92 18.30 -16.66 -9.46
N ASP A 93 17.30 -16.85 -8.59
CA ASP A 93 15.86 -16.83 -8.95
C ASP A 93 15.26 -15.42 -8.88
N LEU A 94 15.91 -14.56 -8.10
CA LEU A 94 15.69 -13.12 -8.08
C LEU A 94 15.77 -12.52 -9.49
N ALA A 95 16.68 -12.93 -10.37
CA ALA A 95 16.87 -12.29 -11.68
C ALA A 95 15.63 -12.30 -12.60
N LYS A 96 14.73 -13.29 -12.48
CA LYS A 96 13.48 -13.36 -13.27
C LYS A 96 12.29 -12.66 -12.60
N ARG A 97 12.26 -12.62 -11.26
CA ARG A 97 11.20 -11.94 -10.49
C ARG A 97 11.56 -10.48 -10.13
N GLN A 98 12.83 -10.09 -10.27
CA GLN A 98 13.38 -8.81 -9.85
C GLN A 98 12.74 -7.62 -10.53
N SER A 99 12.35 -7.70 -11.80
CA SER A 99 11.74 -6.53 -12.45
C SER A 99 10.41 -6.15 -11.78
N LYS A 100 9.60 -7.16 -11.45
CA LYS A 100 8.23 -6.98 -10.91
C LYS A 100 8.20 -6.75 -9.39
N TRP A 101 9.13 -7.37 -8.65
CA TRP A 101 9.10 -7.41 -7.18
C TRP A 101 10.17 -6.61 -6.47
N ARG A 102 11.10 -5.97 -7.20
CA ARG A 102 12.17 -5.16 -6.59
C ARG A 102 11.62 -4.09 -5.65
N LEU A 103 10.40 -3.59 -5.91
CA LEU A 103 9.71 -2.65 -5.03
C LEU A 103 9.40 -3.25 -3.66
N ALA A 104 8.60 -4.31 -3.67
CA ALA A 104 8.13 -4.99 -2.47
C ALA A 104 9.27 -5.65 -1.68
N ILE A 105 10.32 -6.15 -2.35
CA ILE A 105 11.50 -6.75 -1.71
C ILE A 105 12.15 -5.78 -0.71
N LYS A 106 12.24 -4.47 -1.02
CA LYS A 106 12.86 -3.50 -0.10
C LYS A 106 12.06 -3.39 1.21
N PHE A 107 10.73 -3.31 1.11
CA PHE A 107 9.84 -3.27 2.28
C PHE A 107 9.87 -4.57 3.06
N ALA A 108 9.78 -5.69 2.34
CA ALA A 108 9.82 -7.02 2.91
C ALA A 108 11.05 -7.25 3.79
N LYS A 109 12.25 -6.81 3.35
CA LYS A 109 13.48 -6.94 4.15
C LYS A 109 13.42 -6.18 5.48
N LEU A 110 12.84 -4.98 5.49
CA LEU A 110 12.66 -4.21 6.73
C LEU A 110 11.64 -4.88 7.66
N ILE A 111 10.51 -5.31 7.11
CA ILE A 111 9.42 -5.93 7.87
C ILE A 111 9.86 -7.30 8.40
N ALA A 112 10.58 -8.11 7.63
CA ALA A 112 11.11 -9.39 8.10
C ALA A 112 12.04 -9.22 9.31
N LYS A 113 12.78 -8.11 9.38
CA LYS A 113 13.75 -7.86 10.45
C LYS A 113 13.15 -7.21 11.70
N TRP A 114 12.19 -6.31 11.56
CA TRP A 114 11.61 -5.55 12.68
C TRP A 114 10.10 -5.75 12.88
N GLY A 115 9.51 -6.63 12.09
CA GLY A 115 8.13 -7.03 12.14
C GLY A 115 7.14 -5.88 12.06
N LYS A 116 6.10 -5.98 12.88
CA LYS A 116 4.98 -5.04 12.98
C LYS A 116 5.40 -3.60 13.18
N LYS A 117 6.48 -3.38 13.93
CA LYS A 117 6.96 -2.02 14.19
C LYS A 117 7.51 -1.35 12.93
N ALA A 118 8.18 -2.10 12.05
CA ALA A 118 8.59 -1.55 10.76
C ALA A 118 7.38 -1.23 9.88
N TRP A 119 6.39 -2.13 9.83
CA TRP A 119 5.15 -1.87 9.09
C TRP A 119 4.43 -0.61 9.58
N ASP A 120 4.31 -0.44 10.90
CA ASP A 120 3.69 0.74 11.51
C ASP A 120 4.44 2.02 11.13
N TYR A 121 5.77 1.97 11.16
CA TYR A 121 6.62 3.10 10.78
C TYR A 121 6.47 3.45 9.29
N ILE A 122 6.49 2.45 8.40
CA ILE A 122 6.26 2.61 6.95
C ILE A 122 4.94 3.35 6.70
N TYR A 123 3.88 2.95 7.40
CA TYR A 123 2.57 3.61 7.25
C TYR A 123 2.52 5.00 7.85
N CYS A 124 3.18 5.21 8.99
CA CYS A 124 3.22 6.51 9.63
C CYS A 124 3.93 7.55 8.74
N VAL A 125 5.08 7.19 8.18
CA VAL A 125 5.87 8.04 7.28
C VAL A 125 5.20 8.16 5.90
N GLY A 126 4.37 7.19 5.53
CA GLY A 126 3.76 7.08 4.21
C GLY A 126 4.60 6.17 3.31
N ALA A 127 3.94 5.15 2.75
CA ALA A 127 4.60 4.11 1.95
C ALA A 127 5.39 4.69 0.76
N SER A 128 4.83 5.69 0.06
CA SER A 128 5.48 6.31 -1.10
C SER A 128 6.74 7.10 -0.71
N SER A 129 6.70 7.83 0.40
CA SER A 129 7.87 8.53 0.96
C SER A 129 8.94 7.54 1.40
N MET A 130 8.54 6.50 2.13
CA MET A 130 9.43 5.44 2.58
C MET A 130 10.10 4.72 1.39
N TRP A 131 9.35 4.51 0.30
CA TRP A 131 9.86 3.87 -0.91
C TRP A 131 10.96 4.70 -1.58
N ARG A 132 10.70 5.99 -1.80
CA ARG A 132 11.65 6.92 -2.42
C ARG A 132 13.00 6.93 -1.68
N CYS A 133 12.96 6.73 -0.37
CA CYS A 133 14.11 6.72 0.52
C CYS A 133 14.51 5.30 0.99
N ALA A 134 13.99 4.25 0.33
CA ALA A 134 14.14 2.88 0.81
C ALA A 134 15.60 2.41 0.84
N ASP A 135 16.44 2.90 -0.07
CA ASP A 135 17.86 2.53 -0.12
C ASP A 135 18.62 3.04 1.12
N ASP A 136 18.35 4.26 1.58
CA ASP A 136 18.93 4.80 2.82
C ASP A 136 18.52 3.96 4.03
N TYR A 137 17.24 3.61 4.12
CA TYR A 137 16.74 2.74 5.18
C TYR A 137 17.31 1.32 5.12
N LEU A 138 17.46 0.75 3.92
CA LEU A 138 18.07 -0.56 3.74
C LEU A 138 19.56 -0.55 4.11
N GLN A 139 20.28 0.52 3.83
CA GLN A 139 21.68 0.65 4.22
C GLN A 139 21.83 0.70 5.74
N CYS A 140 21.05 1.55 6.41
CA CYS A 140 20.95 1.54 7.89
C CYS A 140 20.60 0.14 8.42
N ALA A 141 19.67 -0.54 7.74
CA ALA A 141 19.20 -1.85 8.13
C ALA A 141 20.30 -2.92 8.07
N GLN A 142 21.18 -2.84 7.07
CA GLN A 142 22.36 -3.71 6.96
C GLN A 142 23.32 -3.52 8.15
N SER A 143 23.45 -2.29 8.63
CA SER A 143 24.22 -1.97 9.85
C SER A 143 23.48 -2.29 11.16
N GLY A 144 22.27 -2.85 11.10
CA GLY A 144 21.47 -3.19 12.29
C GLY A 144 20.68 -2.03 12.87
N THR A 145 20.71 -0.85 12.24
CA THR A 145 19.94 0.32 12.66
C THR A 145 18.50 0.20 12.18
N PRO A 146 17.50 0.28 13.07
CA PRO A 146 16.10 0.22 12.66
C PRO A 146 15.65 1.49 11.92
N PRO A 147 14.54 1.43 11.14
CA PRO A 147 14.05 2.57 10.36
C PRO A 147 13.86 3.86 11.17
N TRP A 148 13.23 3.78 12.35
CA TRP A 148 12.99 4.95 13.23
C TRP A 148 14.26 5.55 13.87
N ALA A 149 15.42 4.94 13.68
CA ALA A 149 16.71 5.47 14.14
C ALA A 149 17.69 5.73 12.99
N CYS A 150 17.29 5.50 11.74
CA CYS A 150 18.11 5.70 10.55
C CYS A 150 18.12 7.19 10.18
N ILE A 151 19.21 7.90 10.51
CA ILE A 151 19.30 9.36 10.31
C ILE A 151 19.21 9.70 8.81
N GLU A 152 19.89 8.93 7.97
CA GLU A 152 19.92 9.11 6.51
C GLU A 152 18.51 9.00 5.93
N GLY A 153 17.80 7.92 6.28
CA GLY A 153 16.41 7.70 5.85
C GLY A 153 15.46 8.77 6.37
N ILE A 154 15.59 9.16 7.65
CA ILE A 154 14.79 10.23 8.28
C ILE A 154 15.01 11.57 7.57
N ILE A 155 16.25 11.90 7.21
CA ILE A 155 16.58 13.12 6.46
C ILE A 155 15.94 13.05 5.06
N CYS A 156 15.99 11.91 4.38
CA CYS A 156 15.43 11.74 3.04
C CYS A 156 13.90 11.90 3.02
N VAL A 157 13.17 11.28 3.95
CA VAL A 157 11.70 11.41 4.03
C VAL A 157 11.27 12.75 4.62
N GLY A 158 12.16 13.42 5.36
CA GLY A 158 11.98 14.78 5.83
C GLY A 158 10.84 14.92 6.83
N VAL A 159 9.91 15.85 6.55
CA VAL A 159 8.81 16.21 7.48
C VAL A 159 7.92 15.01 7.81
N ALA A 160 7.81 14.04 6.90
CA ALA A 160 7.02 12.83 7.08
C ALA A 160 7.45 12.00 8.30
N ALA A 161 8.74 12.01 8.66
CA ALA A 161 9.24 11.27 9.83
C ALA A 161 9.12 12.01 11.17
N ARG A 162 8.72 13.29 11.23
CA ARG A 162 8.77 14.06 12.50
C ARG A 162 7.88 13.54 13.63
N ARG A 163 6.85 12.77 13.31
CA ARG A 163 5.84 12.27 14.26
C ARG A 163 5.76 10.74 14.27
N CYS A 164 6.75 10.12 13.64
CA CYS A 164 7.00 8.70 13.52
C CYS A 164 8.38 8.44 14.16
#